data_AF-A0A176RSQ4-F1
#
_entry.id   AF-A0A176RSQ4-F1
#
_cell.length_a   1.000
_cell.length_b   1.000
_cell.length_c   1.000
_cell.angle_alpha   90.00
_cell.angle_beta   90.00
_cell.angle_gamma   90.00
#
_symmetry.space_group_name_H-M   'P 1'
#
loop_
_entity.id
_entity.type
_entity.pdbx_description
1 polymer ?
#
loop_
_entity_poly.entity_id
_entity_poly.type
_entity_poly.pdbx_seq_one_letter_code
_entity_poly.pdbx_strand_id
1 'polypeptide(L)'
;MHDIKTLKAKIRHQSSGYNSPWNIAIDFKVDMTFLPHEIETMLQDYSIDKQIQLDISAIAQRLYYYTNGYPYLVSKLCKFIDEDIIPNRAEKNWSVDDVEAAFKMIVDEGYTTTLFDSLTKNLENERELYELIYHIVINGKSLKFTIADPMINLAYLYGILIPSEQKRCQIHNRIFEQRIYAYMMSKFMRTRAGDINGFGGPEYLTASGLDVKLILQRFQAFMQENYSQRDRKFLEREGRLLFLAFLKPILNGRGFDFKEPTVADERRMDLVITYQDKRYIIELKRWYGEKYHQRGLQQLSDYLDIYSLNSGYLLIYDFNKGKSYKEELIQFQDKEIFAVWV
;
A
#
# COMPACT_ATOMS: atom_id res chain seq x y z
N MET A 1 -14.57 -13.80 -16.88
CA MET A 1 -15.38 -15.04 -16.95
C MET A 1 -15.33 -15.65 -15.55
N HIS A 2 -16.46 -15.80 -14.85
CA HIS A 2 -16.44 -16.32 -13.47
C HIS A 2 -16.22 -17.84 -13.47
N ASP A 3 -15.29 -18.34 -12.63
CA ASP A 3 -15.14 -19.76 -12.35
C ASP A 3 -16.48 -20.31 -11.82
N ILE A 4 -16.94 -21.43 -12.38
CA ILE A 4 -18.19 -22.14 -12.03
C ILE A 4 -18.28 -22.38 -10.50
N LYS A 5 -17.13 -22.44 -9.80
CA LYS A 5 -17.05 -22.52 -8.34
C LYS A 5 -17.74 -21.36 -7.60
N THR A 6 -17.65 -20.14 -8.13
CA THR A 6 -18.25 -18.95 -7.49
C THR A 6 -19.75 -18.78 -7.77
N LEU A 7 -20.24 -19.34 -8.88
CA LEU A 7 -21.66 -19.31 -9.24
C LEU A 7 -22.55 -20.08 -8.26
N LYS A 8 -22.05 -21.14 -7.61
CA LYS A 8 -22.84 -21.96 -6.68
C LYS A 8 -22.94 -21.40 -5.25
N ALA A 9 -22.01 -20.55 -4.83
CA ALA A 9 -21.97 -20.04 -3.45
C ALA A 9 -23.18 -19.15 -3.08
N LYS A 10 -23.86 -18.55 -4.06
CA LYS A 10 -24.99 -17.62 -3.83
C LYS A 10 -26.38 -18.22 -4.05
N ILE A 11 -26.49 -19.46 -4.51
CA ILE A 11 -27.79 -20.02 -4.97
C ILE A 11 -28.51 -20.84 -3.87
N ARG A 12 -27.87 -21.17 -2.73
CA ARG A 12 -28.53 -21.95 -1.66
C ARG A 12 -28.29 -21.37 -0.27
N HIS A 13 -29.38 -21.12 0.46
CA HIS A 13 -29.37 -20.74 1.89
C HIS A 13 -28.92 -21.87 2.84
N GLN A 14 -28.72 -23.09 2.34
CA GLN A 14 -28.11 -24.20 3.07
C GLN A 14 -27.39 -25.13 2.10
N SER A 15 -26.06 -25.16 2.14
CA SER A 15 -25.30 -26.34 1.74
C SER A 15 -23.93 -26.32 2.40
N SER A 16 -23.84 -27.01 3.54
CA SER A 16 -22.59 -27.67 3.91
C SER A 16 -22.27 -28.70 2.81
N GLY A 17 -21.03 -28.71 2.33
CA GLY A 17 -20.58 -29.76 1.42
C GLY A 17 -19.61 -29.25 0.37
N TYR A 18 -18.36 -29.69 0.52
CA TYR A 18 -17.37 -29.71 -0.56
C TYR A 18 -17.98 -30.25 -1.86
N ASN A 19 -17.55 -29.68 -3.00
CA ASN A 19 -17.98 -30.16 -4.33
C ASN A 19 -17.78 -31.68 -4.46
N SER A 20 -18.71 -32.35 -5.14
CA SER A 20 -18.60 -33.78 -5.47
C SER A 20 -17.21 -34.09 -6.07
N PRO A 21 -16.54 -35.17 -5.64
CA PRO A 21 -15.22 -35.55 -6.16
C PRO A 21 -15.26 -35.88 -7.67
N TRP A 22 -16.45 -36.01 -8.24
CA TRP A 22 -16.68 -36.29 -9.66
C TRP A 22 -16.90 -35.03 -10.52
N ASN A 23 -16.91 -33.84 -9.91
CA ASN A 23 -17.02 -32.57 -10.65
C ASN A 23 -15.62 -32.09 -11.09
N ILE A 24 -14.97 -32.88 -11.94
CA ILE A 24 -13.63 -32.62 -12.47
C ILE A 24 -13.77 -31.76 -13.72
N ALA A 25 -13.44 -30.48 -13.62
CA ALA A 25 -13.32 -29.59 -14.78
C ALA A 25 -11.90 -29.69 -15.35
N ILE A 26 -11.76 -29.50 -16.67
CA ILE A 26 -10.43 -29.43 -17.31
C ILE A 26 -9.66 -28.21 -16.79
N ASP A 27 -8.37 -28.38 -16.53
CA ASP A 27 -7.51 -27.29 -16.07
C ASP A 27 -7.35 -26.24 -17.18
N PHE A 28 -7.87 -25.03 -16.95
CA PHE A 28 -7.59 -23.88 -17.79
C PHE A 28 -6.28 -23.22 -17.33
N LYS A 29 -5.19 -23.48 -18.06
CA LYS A 29 -3.81 -23.09 -17.67
C LYS A 29 -3.32 -21.80 -18.35
N VAL A 30 -4.21 -21.00 -18.92
CA VAL A 30 -3.82 -19.75 -19.58
C VAL A 30 -3.66 -18.67 -18.52
N ASP A 31 -2.44 -18.15 -18.37
CA ASP A 31 -2.21 -16.89 -17.68
C ASP A 31 -2.67 -15.76 -18.60
N MET A 32 -3.57 -14.92 -18.10
CA MET A 32 -4.12 -13.80 -18.86
C MET A 32 -3.32 -12.52 -18.61
N THR A 33 -2.26 -12.57 -17.83
CA THR A 33 -1.41 -11.45 -17.46
C THR A 33 -0.38 -11.18 -18.56
N PHE A 34 -0.23 -9.92 -18.96
CA PHE A 34 0.80 -9.54 -19.94
C PHE A 34 2.18 -9.44 -19.31
N LEU A 35 3.16 -10.12 -19.89
CA LEU A 35 4.57 -9.93 -19.62
C LEU A 35 5.08 -8.64 -20.30
N PRO A 36 6.20 -8.05 -19.83
CA PRO A 36 6.72 -6.81 -20.41
C PRO A 36 6.88 -6.86 -21.93
N HIS A 37 7.44 -7.94 -22.48
CA HIS A 37 7.61 -8.10 -23.93
C HIS A 37 6.29 -8.19 -24.71
N GLU A 38 5.20 -8.67 -24.10
CA GLU A 38 3.87 -8.67 -24.71
C GLU A 38 3.25 -7.27 -24.69
N ILE A 39 3.58 -6.46 -23.68
CA ILE A 39 3.21 -5.03 -23.66
C ILE A 39 4.00 -4.27 -24.74
N GLU A 40 5.29 -4.60 -24.92
CA GLU A 40 6.13 -3.97 -25.95
C GLU A 40 5.55 -4.19 -27.36
N THR A 41 5.06 -5.38 -27.70
CA THR A 41 4.48 -5.63 -29.04
C THR A 41 3.22 -4.80 -29.27
N MET A 42 2.34 -4.68 -28.27
CA MET A 42 1.15 -3.82 -28.37
C MET A 42 1.51 -2.34 -28.52
N LEU A 43 2.56 -1.88 -27.83
CA LEU A 43 3.05 -0.50 -27.95
C LEU A 43 3.73 -0.24 -29.29
N GLN A 44 4.41 -1.23 -29.88
CA GLN A 44 4.98 -1.15 -31.24
C GLN A 44 3.87 -0.93 -32.27
N ASP A 45 2.82 -1.75 -32.24
CA ASP A 45 1.68 -1.62 -33.15
C ASP A 45 1.02 -0.24 -33.00
N TYR A 46 0.81 0.21 -31.77
CA TYR A 46 0.26 1.54 -31.49
C TYR A 46 1.16 2.70 -31.95
N SER A 47 2.48 2.58 -31.76
CA SER A 47 3.48 3.58 -32.20
C SER A 47 3.46 3.74 -33.72
N ILE A 48 3.33 2.63 -34.46
CA ILE A 48 3.23 2.61 -35.93
C ILE A 48 1.92 3.27 -36.38
N ASP A 49 0.79 2.88 -35.77
CA ASP A 49 -0.54 3.42 -36.10
C ASP A 49 -0.61 4.95 -35.89
N LYS A 50 -0.11 5.42 -34.74
CA LYS A 50 -0.15 6.84 -34.36
C LYS A 50 1.01 7.66 -34.93
N GLN A 51 1.97 7.02 -35.58
CA GLN A 51 3.19 7.64 -36.10
C GLN A 51 3.96 8.45 -35.03
N ILE A 52 4.03 7.91 -33.81
CA ILE A 52 4.77 8.49 -32.70
C ILE A 52 6.05 7.68 -32.45
N GLN A 53 7.02 8.28 -31.77
CA GLN A 53 8.25 7.61 -31.33
C GLN A 53 8.19 7.41 -29.81
N LEU A 54 8.25 6.16 -29.38
CA LEU A 54 8.16 5.78 -27.97
C LEU A 54 9.46 5.13 -27.50
N ASP A 55 9.85 5.38 -26.26
CA ASP A 55 10.74 4.45 -25.54
C ASP A 55 9.90 3.25 -25.08
N ILE A 56 9.66 2.34 -26.02
CA ILE A 56 8.73 1.22 -25.87
C ILE A 56 9.10 0.34 -24.67
N SER A 57 10.39 0.01 -24.50
CA SER A 57 10.81 -0.88 -23.42
C SER A 57 10.68 -0.20 -22.06
N ALA A 58 11.08 1.08 -21.94
CA ALA A 58 10.94 1.80 -20.67
C ALA A 58 9.46 1.96 -20.27
N ILE A 59 8.58 2.29 -21.23
CA ILE A 59 7.14 2.44 -20.99
C ILE A 59 6.52 1.09 -20.63
N ALA A 60 6.83 0.01 -21.37
CA ALA A 60 6.30 -1.32 -21.10
C ALA A 60 6.70 -1.83 -19.71
N GLN A 61 7.97 -1.67 -19.33
CA GLN A 61 8.45 -2.02 -17.99
C GLN A 61 7.75 -1.20 -16.91
N ARG A 62 7.48 0.09 -17.16
CA ARG A 62 6.78 0.95 -16.19
C ARG A 62 5.31 0.60 -16.05
N LEU A 63 4.62 0.32 -17.16
CA LEU A 63 3.25 -0.19 -17.16
C LEU A 63 3.17 -1.50 -16.38
N TYR A 64 4.08 -2.46 -16.67
CA TYR A 64 4.14 -3.72 -15.95
C TYR A 64 4.40 -3.51 -14.45
N TYR A 65 5.32 -2.62 -14.07
CA TYR A 65 5.59 -2.30 -12.66
C TYR A 65 4.33 -1.90 -11.88
N TYR A 66 3.43 -1.12 -12.47
CA TYR A 66 2.21 -0.66 -11.79
C TYR A 66 1.06 -1.66 -11.84
N THR A 67 0.92 -2.34 -12.98
CA THR A 67 -0.25 -3.17 -13.30
C THR A 67 -0.01 -4.65 -13.02
N ASN A 68 1.24 -5.04 -12.85
CA ASN A 68 1.70 -6.42 -12.88
C ASN A 68 1.08 -7.19 -14.06
N GLY A 69 1.02 -6.56 -15.24
CA GLY A 69 0.47 -7.12 -16.47
C GLY A 69 -1.05 -7.28 -16.52
N TYR A 70 -1.80 -6.78 -15.53
CA TYR A 70 -3.26 -6.90 -15.51
C TYR A 70 -3.88 -6.23 -16.75
N PRO A 71 -4.50 -6.98 -17.69
CA PRO A 71 -4.79 -6.47 -19.04
C PRO A 71 -5.58 -5.17 -19.08
N TYR A 72 -6.67 -5.12 -18.33
CA TYR A 72 -7.52 -3.92 -18.28
C TYR A 72 -6.75 -2.71 -17.74
N LEU A 73 -5.88 -2.88 -16.73
CA LEU A 73 -5.14 -1.78 -16.14
C LEU A 73 -4.04 -1.30 -17.10
N VAL A 74 -3.35 -2.20 -17.81
CA VAL A 74 -2.39 -1.84 -18.87
C VAL A 74 -3.09 -0.96 -19.91
N SER A 75 -4.18 -1.45 -20.50
CA SER A 75 -4.93 -0.71 -21.51
C SER A 75 -5.49 0.60 -20.97
N LYS A 76 -5.94 0.62 -19.70
CA LYS A 76 -6.53 1.82 -19.10
C LYS A 76 -5.50 2.91 -18.85
N LEU A 77 -4.28 2.57 -18.42
CA LEU A 77 -3.19 3.53 -18.30
C LEU A 77 -2.81 4.10 -19.68
N CYS A 78 -2.63 3.24 -20.70
CA CYS A 78 -2.38 3.70 -22.07
C CYS A 78 -3.48 4.64 -22.58
N LYS A 79 -4.74 4.31 -22.30
CA LYS A 79 -5.89 5.15 -22.66
C LYS A 79 -5.84 6.54 -22.02
N PHE A 80 -5.49 6.64 -20.74
CA PHE A 80 -5.30 7.94 -20.09
C PHE A 80 -4.18 8.75 -20.75
N ILE A 81 -3.08 8.10 -21.13
CA ILE A 81 -1.99 8.79 -21.81
C ILE A 81 -2.46 9.35 -23.16
N ASP A 82 -3.10 8.53 -24.01
CA ASP A 82 -3.58 8.92 -25.35
C ASP A 82 -4.66 10.01 -25.30
N GLU A 83 -5.67 9.84 -24.44
CA GLU A 83 -6.91 10.64 -24.51
C GLU A 83 -6.92 11.85 -23.57
N ASP A 84 -6.17 11.81 -22.45
CA ASP A 84 -6.25 12.84 -21.41
C ASP A 84 -4.93 13.62 -21.25
N ILE A 85 -3.77 12.98 -21.37
CA ILE A 85 -2.47 13.60 -21.07
C ILE A 85 -1.83 14.21 -22.32
N ILE A 86 -1.75 13.45 -23.41
CA ILE A 86 -1.07 13.86 -24.66
C ILE A 86 -1.79 15.00 -25.41
N PRO A 87 -3.14 15.05 -25.48
CA PRO A 87 -3.83 16.12 -26.21
C PRO A 87 -3.50 17.53 -25.68
N ASN A 88 -3.19 17.63 -24.38
CA ASN A 88 -2.87 18.88 -23.69
C ASN A 88 -1.42 19.35 -23.82
N ARG A 89 -0.57 18.64 -24.58
CA ARG A 89 0.87 18.96 -24.74
C ARG A 89 1.24 19.21 -26.20
N ALA A 90 2.28 20.00 -26.42
CA ALA A 90 2.85 20.24 -27.75
C ALA A 90 3.58 18.99 -28.27
N GLU A 91 4.42 18.37 -27.42
CA GLU A 91 5.05 17.09 -27.68
C GLU A 91 4.03 15.95 -27.60
N LYS A 92 4.00 15.08 -28.61
CA LYS A 92 3.03 13.99 -28.76
C LYS A 92 3.62 12.62 -28.50
N ASN A 93 4.94 12.51 -28.41
CA ASN A 93 5.61 11.29 -27.99
C ASN A 93 5.38 11.04 -26.51
N TRP A 94 5.09 9.78 -26.17
CA TRP A 94 4.91 9.41 -24.77
C TRP A 94 6.26 9.26 -24.08
N SER A 95 6.25 9.50 -22.78
CA SER A 95 7.38 9.31 -21.89
C SER A 95 6.99 8.44 -20.69
N VAL A 96 7.99 8.01 -19.92
CA VAL A 96 7.75 7.31 -18.64
C VAL A 96 6.97 8.20 -17.66
N ASP A 97 7.20 9.52 -17.68
CA ASP A 97 6.46 10.48 -16.84
C ASP A 97 4.95 10.49 -17.13
N ASP A 98 4.55 10.09 -18.34
CA ASP A 98 3.14 9.97 -18.70
C ASP A 98 2.48 8.76 -18.07
N VAL A 99 3.25 7.68 -17.92
CA VAL A 99 2.83 6.52 -17.14
C VAL A 99 2.68 6.91 -15.67
N GLU A 100 3.55 7.76 -15.13
CA GLU A 100 3.40 8.30 -13.76
C GLU A 100 2.13 9.13 -13.61
N ALA A 101 1.86 10.02 -14.56
CA ALA A 101 0.67 10.85 -14.55
C ALA A 101 -0.61 10.01 -14.68
N ALA A 102 -0.64 9.03 -15.59
CA ALA A 102 -1.76 8.10 -15.73
C ALA A 102 -1.96 7.23 -14.48
N PHE A 103 -0.88 6.81 -13.82
CA PHE A 103 -0.95 6.12 -12.54
C PHE A 103 -1.58 7.01 -11.46
N LYS A 104 -1.17 8.28 -11.34
CA LYS A 104 -1.77 9.24 -10.40
C LYS A 104 -3.27 9.42 -10.67
N MET A 105 -3.67 9.48 -11.93
CA MET A 105 -5.08 9.57 -12.32
C MET A 105 -5.88 8.32 -11.91
N ILE A 106 -5.34 7.11 -12.12
CA ILE A 106 -6.09 5.88 -11.84
C ILE A 106 -6.24 5.59 -10.34
N VAL A 107 -5.29 6.03 -9.52
CA VAL A 107 -5.34 5.83 -8.06
C VAL A 107 -6.08 6.93 -7.31
N ASP A 108 -6.38 8.05 -7.98
CA ASP A 108 -7.12 9.18 -7.40
C ASP A 108 -8.41 8.73 -6.69
N GLU A 109 -8.61 9.21 -5.46
CA GLU A 109 -9.74 8.78 -4.60
C GLU A 109 -11.12 9.10 -5.22
N GLY A 110 -11.20 10.09 -6.10
CA GLY A 110 -12.41 10.47 -6.85
C GLY A 110 -12.65 9.67 -8.14
N TYR A 111 -11.63 8.98 -8.66
CA TYR A 111 -11.76 8.13 -9.83
C TYR A 111 -12.36 6.75 -9.49
N THR A 112 -13.30 6.23 -10.29
CA THR A 112 -13.81 4.86 -10.13
C THR A 112 -14.17 4.18 -11.46
N THR A 113 -14.23 2.85 -11.41
CA THR A 113 -14.65 1.95 -12.49
C THR A 113 -15.38 0.75 -11.90
N THR A 114 -16.08 -0.02 -12.73
CA THR A 114 -16.73 -1.27 -12.28
C THR A 114 -15.75 -2.28 -11.67
N LEU A 115 -14.48 -2.24 -12.07
CA LEU A 115 -13.41 -3.06 -11.45
C LEU A 115 -13.14 -2.61 -10.01
N PHE A 116 -13.01 -1.31 -9.76
CA PHE A 116 -12.76 -0.77 -8.42
C PHE A 116 -14.00 -0.84 -7.51
N ASP A 117 -15.19 -0.69 -8.08
CA ASP A 117 -16.45 -0.93 -7.36
C ASP A 117 -16.54 -2.39 -6.92
N SER A 118 -16.18 -3.33 -7.80
CA SER A 118 -16.14 -4.76 -7.48
C SER A 118 -15.10 -5.09 -6.42
N LEU A 119 -13.90 -4.49 -6.51
CA LEU A 119 -12.84 -4.63 -5.51
C LEU A 119 -13.34 -4.21 -4.12
N THR A 120 -13.94 -3.02 -4.02
CA THR A 120 -14.50 -2.49 -2.77
C THR A 120 -15.63 -3.36 -2.25
N LYS A 121 -16.56 -3.74 -3.12
CA LYS A 121 -17.70 -4.60 -2.78
C LYS A 121 -17.26 -5.97 -2.26
N ASN A 122 -16.23 -6.57 -2.85
CA ASN A 122 -15.70 -7.85 -2.40
C ASN A 122 -15.13 -7.77 -0.99
N LEU A 123 -14.40 -6.69 -0.67
CA LEU A 123 -13.89 -6.45 0.68
C LEU A 123 -15.01 -6.22 1.70
N GLU A 124 -16.08 -5.51 1.34
CA GLU A 124 -17.18 -5.22 2.28
C GLU A 124 -18.12 -6.41 2.52
N ASN A 125 -18.30 -7.28 1.53
CA ASN A 125 -19.21 -8.42 1.67
C ASN A 125 -18.66 -9.51 2.60
N GLU A 126 -17.34 -9.59 2.78
CA GLU A 126 -16.71 -10.64 3.58
C GLU A 126 -15.70 -10.09 4.59
N ARG A 127 -16.11 -10.07 5.86
CA ARG A 127 -15.31 -9.49 6.95
C ARG A 127 -13.96 -10.18 7.13
N GLU A 128 -13.90 -11.50 7.01
CA GLU A 128 -12.65 -12.25 7.14
C GLU A 128 -11.67 -11.94 6.00
N LEU A 129 -12.19 -11.74 4.78
CA LEU A 129 -11.40 -11.28 3.64
C LEU A 129 -10.87 -9.86 3.90
N TYR A 130 -11.71 -8.95 4.38
CA TYR A 130 -11.28 -7.60 4.75
C TYR A 130 -10.11 -7.63 5.74
N GLU A 131 -10.22 -8.41 6.83
CA GLU A 131 -9.18 -8.51 7.86
C GLU A 131 -7.88 -9.16 7.33
N LEU A 132 -7.99 -10.17 6.46
CA LEU A 132 -6.82 -10.77 5.77
C LEU A 132 -6.08 -9.72 4.95
N ILE A 133 -6.81 -8.98 4.10
CA ILE A 133 -6.22 -7.96 3.23
C ILE A 133 -5.69 -6.79 4.06
N TYR A 134 -6.38 -6.40 5.13
CA TYR A 134 -5.92 -5.39 6.08
C TYR A 134 -4.57 -5.78 6.68
N HIS A 135 -4.42 -7.04 7.10
CA HIS A 135 -3.16 -7.52 7.64
C HIS A 135 -2.00 -7.46 6.65
N ILE A 136 -2.27 -7.68 5.36
CA ILE A 136 -1.27 -7.63 4.30
C ILE A 136 -0.93 -6.17 3.95
N VAL A 137 -1.94 -5.35 3.66
CA VAL A 137 -1.79 -3.99 3.13
C VAL A 137 -1.44 -2.97 4.22
N ILE A 138 -2.13 -3.01 5.37
CA ILE A 138 -1.87 -2.06 6.45
C ILE A 138 -0.74 -2.55 7.33
N ASN A 139 -0.81 -3.78 7.83
CA ASN A 139 0.14 -4.25 8.86
C ASN A 139 1.43 -4.85 8.27
N GLY A 140 1.57 -4.87 6.94
CA GLY A 140 2.74 -5.44 6.26
C GLY A 140 2.97 -6.91 6.58
N LYS A 141 1.94 -7.66 7.02
CA LYS A 141 2.11 -9.07 7.38
C LYS A 141 2.39 -9.87 6.11
N SER A 142 3.56 -10.45 6.09
CA SER A 142 3.93 -11.41 5.05
C SER A 142 3.32 -12.77 5.40
N LEU A 143 2.41 -13.30 4.59
CA LEU A 143 1.72 -14.58 4.82
C LEU A 143 2.09 -15.60 3.73
N LYS A 144 2.17 -16.88 4.06
CA LYS A 144 2.39 -17.93 3.06
C LYS A 144 1.15 -18.08 2.18
N PHE A 145 1.33 -18.13 0.86
CA PHE A 145 0.23 -18.39 -0.06
C PHE A 145 -0.15 -19.87 -0.01
N THR A 146 -1.34 -20.15 0.50
CA THR A 146 -1.89 -21.51 0.61
C THR A 146 -3.30 -21.52 0.03
N ILE A 147 -3.46 -21.97 -1.22
CA ILE A 147 -4.77 -21.96 -1.91
C ILE A 147 -5.84 -22.83 -1.24
N ALA A 148 -5.45 -23.72 -0.32
CA ALA A 148 -6.39 -24.50 0.49
C ALA A 148 -7.03 -23.67 1.63
N ASP A 149 -6.45 -22.54 1.99
CA ASP A 149 -7.07 -21.58 2.92
C ASP A 149 -8.25 -20.89 2.19
N PRO A 150 -9.48 -20.97 2.73
CA PRO A 150 -10.66 -20.41 2.07
C PRO A 150 -10.57 -18.92 1.76
N MET A 151 -9.95 -18.11 2.64
CA MET A 151 -9.84 -16.66 2.45
C MET A 151 -8.76 -16.31 1.45
N ILE A 152 -7.63 -17.03 1.44
CA ILE A 152 -6.60 -16.86 0.40
C ILE A 152 -7.15 -17.27 -0.97
N ASN A 153 -7.88 -18.38 -1.04
CA ASN A 153 -8.53 -18.81 -2.27
C ASN A 153 -9.55 -17.79 -2.77
N LEU A 154 -10.40 -17.26 -1.87
CA LEU A 154 -11.39 -16.26 -2.23
C LEU A 154 -10.73 -14.97 -2.76
N ALA A 155 -9.69 -14.49 -2.08
CA ALA A 155 -8.93 -13.32 -2.51
C ALA A 155 -8.25 -13.54 -3.87
N TYR A 156 -7.71 -14.75 -4.11
CA TYR A 156 -7.13 -15.15 -5.39
C TYR A 156 -8.17 -15.18 -6.51
N LEU A 157 -9.35 -15.77 -6.26
CA LEU A 157 -10.47 -15.81 -7.21
C LEU A 157 -11.00 -14.41 -7.57
N TYR A 158 -10.95 -13.48 -6.62
CA TYR A 158 -11.28 -12.07 -6.87
C TYR A 158 -10.15 -11.28 -7.56
N GLY A 159 -9.01 -11.91 -7.83
CA GLY A 159 -7.84 -11.25 -8.42
C GLY A 159 -7.18 -10.23 -7.50
N ILE A 160 -7.47 -10.28 -6.19
CA ILE A 160 -6.88 -9.38 -5.19
C ILE A 160 -5.49 -9.85 -4.81
N LEU A 161 -5.32 -11.16 -4.61
CA LEU A 161 -4.04 -11.77 -4.24
C LEU A 161 -3.49 -12.68 -5.33
N ILE A 162 -2.17 -12.72 -5.42
CA ILE A 162 -1.38 -13.68 -6.21
C ILE A 162 -0.25 -14.26 -5.33
N PRO A 163 0.30 -15.44 -5.69
CA PRO A 163 1.55 -15.90 -5.07
C PRO A 163 2.73 -15.06 -5.58
N SER A 164 3.57 -14.58 -4.65
CA SER A 164 4.89 -14.05 -4.99
C SER A 164 5.84 -15.18 -5.43
N GLU A 165 7.01 -14.83 -5.94
CA GLU A 165 8.07 -15.79 -6.27
C GLU A 165 8.45 -16.68 -5.06
N GLN A 166 8.45 -16.11 -3.85
CA GLN A 166 8.70 -16.86 -2.60
C GLN A 166 7.45 -17.53 -2.02
N LYS A 167 6.40 -17.68 -2.83
CA LYS A 167 5.11 -18.33 -2.48
C LYS A 167 4.43 -17.67 -1.28
N ARG A 168 4.45 -16.34 -1.25
CA ARG A 168 3.78 -15.52 -0.24
C ARG A 168 2.58 -14.80 -0.83
N CYS A 169 1.63 -14.40 0.01
CA CYS A 169 0.48 -13.60 -0.43
C CYS A 169 0.95 -12.20 -0.82
N GLN A 170 0.65 -11.80 -2.06
CA GLN A 170 0.95 -10.48 -2.59
C GLN A 170 -0.30 -9.89 -3.23
N ILE A 171 -0.57 -8.59 -2.99
CA ILE A 171 -1.62 -7.87 -3.72
C ILE A 171 -1.24 -7.84 -5.20
N HIS A 172 -2.18 -8.22 -6.07
CA HIS A 172 -1.92 -8.52 -7.48
C HIS A 172 -1.12 -7.42 -8.20
N ASN A 173 -1.45 -6.15 -7.94
CA ASN A 173 -0.81 -5.02 -8.59
C ASN A 173 -0.82 -3.79 -7.68
N ARG A 174 0.00 -2.79 -8.02
CA ARG A 174 0.20 -1.58 -7.21
C ARG A 174 -1.00 -0.66 -7.20
N ILE A 175 -1.76 -0.65 -8.28
CA ILE A 175 -3.01 0.13 -8.35
C ILE A 175 -3.99 -0.42 -7.32
N PHE A 176 -4.19 -1.73 -7.24
CA PHE A 176 -5.05 -2.34 -6.23
C PHE A 176 -4.55 -2.07 -4.82
N GLU A 177 -3.25 -2.18 -4.57
CA GLU A 177 -2.66 -1.86 -3.28
C GLU A 177 -3.00 -0.43 -2.83
N GLN A 178 -2.78 0.57 -3.68
CA GLN A 178 -3.09 1.97 -3.39
C GLN A 178 -4.59 2.20 -3.19
N ARG A 179 -5.44 1.60 -4.04
CA ARG A 179 -6.90 1.73 -3.95
C ARG A 179 -7.46 1.10 -2.68
N ILE A 180 -6.98 -0.09 -2.31
CA ILE A 180 -7.38 -0.78 -1.07
C ILE A 180 -6.94 0.03 0.14
N TYR A 181 -5.69 0.50 0.15
CA TYR A 181 -5.16 1.33 1.21
C TYR A 181 -6.00 2.61 1.39
N ALA A 182 -6.24 3.36 0.31
CA ALA A 182 -7.03 4.58 0.34
C ALA A 182 -8.46 4.32 0.85
N TYR A 183 -9.07 3.22 0.42
CA TYR A 183 -10.38 2.78 0.91
C TYR A 183 -10.39 2.51 2.42
N MET A 184 -9.45 1.71 2.91
CA MET A 184 -9.33 1.37 4.34
C MET A 184 -9.04 2.63 5.18
N MET A 185 -8.18 3.52 4.68
CA MET A 185 -7.87 4.80 5.30
C MET A 185 -9.11 5.69 5.38
N SER A 186 -9.88 5.81 4.30
CA SER A 186 -11.14 6.57 4.28
C SER A 186 -12.14 5.99 5.28
N LYS A 187 -12.29 4.66 5.35
CA LYS A 187 -13.15 3.99 6.33
C LYS A 187 -12.72 4.27 7.77
N PHE A 188 -11.41 4.26 8.04
CA PHE A 188 -10.84 4.59 9.34
C PHE A 188 -11.05 6.06 9.71
N MET A 189 -10.78 6.98 8.80
CA MET A 189 -10.99 8.41 9.01
C MET A 189 -12.46 8.73 9.29
N ARG A 190 -13.43 8.08 8.63
CA ARG A 190 -14.85 8.29 8.94
C ARG A 190 -15.21 7.98 10.40
N THR A 191 -14.55 7.02 11.03
CA THR A 191 -14.83 6.65 12.43
C THR A 191 -13.99 7.44 13.43
N ARG A 192 -12.84 8.00 13.02
CA ARG A 192 -11.86 8.66 13.89
C ARG A 192 -11.59 10.13 13.56
N ALA A 193 -12.29 10.72 12.59
CA ALA A 193 -12.05 12.11 12.17
C ALA A 193 -12.16 13.09 13.34
N GLY A 194 -13.14 12.91 14.23
CA GLY A 194 -13.30 13.76 15.41
C GLY A 194 -12.09 13.76 16.34
N ASP A 195 -11.43 12.61 16.49
CA ASP A 195 -10.27 12.44 17.38
C ASP A 195 -8.99 13.06 16.78
N ILE A 196 -8.90 13.13 15.45
CA ILE A 196 -7.67 13.49 14.71
C ILE A 196 -7.75 14.90 14.09
N ASN A 197 -8.94 15.48 14.01
CA ASN A 197 -9.14 16.83 13.48
C ASN A 197 -8.47 17.86 14.41
N GLY A 198 -7.46 18.56 13.90
CA GLY A 198 -6.76 19.63 14.62
C GLY A 198 -5.24 19.58 14.48
N PHE A 199 -4.67 18.43 14.13
CA PHE A 199 -3.22 18.24 14.01
C PHE A 199 -2.63 18.70 12.66
N GLY A 200 -3.30 19.59 11.92
CA GLY A 200 -2.88 20.05 10.58
C GLY A 200 -2.19 21.41 10.55
N GLY A 201 -1.68 21.91 11.68
CA GLY A 201 -1.18 23.29 11.78
C GLY A 201 0.21 23.53 11.15
N PRO A 202 0.63 24.79 10.98
CA PRO A 202 1.94 25.14 10.41
C PRO A 202 3.13 24.79 11.31
N GLU A 203 2.92 24.50 12.59
CA GLU A 203 3.96 24.22 13.59
C GLU A 203 4.84 23.02 13.27
N TYR A 204 4.36 22.08 12.44
CA TYR A 204 5.13 20.93 11.98
C TYR A 204 6.14 21.27 10.88
N LEU A 205 6.11 22.51 10.37
CA LEU A 205 7.03 23.01 9.36
C LEU A 205 8.00 24.02 9.97
N THR A 206 9.27 23.79 9.70
CA THR A 206 10.36 24.71 10.01
C THR A 206 10.94 25.27 8.70
N ALA A 207 11.76 26.32 8.78
CA ALA A 207 12.55 26.77 7.62
C ALA A 207 13.44 25.65 7.04
N SER A 208 13.79 24.65 7.87
CA SER A 208 14.56 23.46 7.50
C SER A 208 13.72 22.27 7.02
N GLY A 209 12.39 22.39 6.88
CA GLY A 209 11.50 21.33 6.43
C GLY A 209 10.62 20.75 7.54
N LEU A 210 10.24 19.48 7.42
CA LEU A 210 9.33 18.81 8.34
C LEU A 210 9.99 18.51 9.69
N ASP A 211 9.35 18.92 10.78
CA ASP A 211 9.78 18.56 12.13
C ASP A 211 9.14 17.24 12.57
N VAL A 212 9.77 16.14 12.17
CA VAL A 212 9.28 14.80 12.50
C VAL A 212 9.41 14.48 14.00
N LYS A 213 10.37 15.09 14.72
CA LYS A 213 10.46 14.92 16.19
C LYS A 213 9.19 15.46 16.84
N LEU A 214 8.78 16.66 16.47
CA LEU A 214 7.54 17.26 16.96
C LEU A 214 6.30 16.44 16.58
N ILE A 215 6.24 15.89 15.36
CA ILE A 215 5.14 15.00 14.94
C ILE A 215 5.02 13.80 15.87
N LEU A 216 6.13 13.10 16.14
CA LEU A 216 6.13 11.92 17.00
C LEU A 216 5.79 12.28 18.46
N GLN A 217 6.29 13.41 18.96
CA GLN A 217 5.96 13.91 20.30
C GLN A 217 4.47 14.25 20.43
N ARG A 218 3.89 14.93 19.43
CA ARG A 218 2.45 15.24 19.40
C ARG A 218 1.60 13.99 19.28
N PHE A 219 2.04 13.00 18.50
CA PHE A 219 1.37 11.71 18.43
C PHE A 219 1.44 10.97 19.77
N GLN A 220 2.58 11.02 20.48
CA GLN A 220 2.70 10.44 21.82
C GLN A 220 1.75 11.10 22.82
N ALA A 221 1.66 12.43 22.84
CA ALA A 221 0.72 13.15 23.69
C ALA A 221 -0.75 12.80 23.35
N PHE A 222 -1.09 12.76 22.06
CA PHE A 222 -2.39 12.32 21.59
C PHE A 222 -2.74 10.90 22.10
N MET A 223 -1.78 9.97 22.03
CA MET A 223 -1.93 8.63 22.57
C MET A 223 -2.11 8.62 24.09
N GLN A 224 -1.39 9.45 24.84
CA GLN A 224 -1.56 9.57 26.30
C GLN A 224 -2.96 10.02 26.69
N GLU A 225 -3.50 11.03 26.00
CA GLU A 225 -4.79 11.65 26.32
C GLU A 225 -5.99 10.75 25.96
N ASN A 226 -5.87 10.00 24.86
CA ASN A 226 -6.99 9.24 24.29
C ASN A 226 -6.94 7.74 24.62
N TYR A 227 -5.96 7.26 25.40
CA TYR A 227 -5.78 5.83 25.68
C TYR A 227 -6.58 5.33 26.89
N SER A 228 -7.68 4.62 26.63
CA SER A 228 -8.40 3.84 27.65
C SER A 228 -8.06 2.34 27.59
N GLN A 229 -8.28 1.59 28.67
CA GLN A 229 -8.10 0.13 28.66
C GLN A 229 -9.00 -0.61 27.64
N ARG A 230 -10.13 -0.01 27.23
CA ARG A 230 -11.02 -0.58 26.20
C ARG A 230 -10.40 -0.52 24.80
N ASP A 231 -9.51 0.44 24.54
CA ASP A 231 -8.93 0.70 23.22
C ASP A 231 -7.67 -0.11 22.92
N ARG A 232 -7.13 -0.86 23.89
CA ARG A 232 -5.87 -1.60 23.71
C ARG A 232 -5.91 -2.61 22.56
N LYS A 233 -6.95 -3.47 22.49
CA LYS A 233 -7.08 -4.46 21.40
C LYS A 233 -7.26 -3.79 20.04
N PHE A 234 -7.94 -2.64 20.02
CA PHE A 234 -8.13 -1.85 18.81
C PHE A 234 -6.80 -1.27 18.35
N LEU A 235 -6.03 -0.62 19.22
CA LEU A 235 -4.75 0.00 18.88
C LEU A 235 -3.67 -1.01 18.52
N GLU A 236 -3.69 -2.20 19.14
CA GLU A 236 -2.82 -3.30 18.71
C GLU A 236 -3.10 -3.74 17.27
N ARG A 237 -4.33 -3.55 16.79
CA ARG A 237 -4.74 -3.86 15.41
C ARG A 237 -4.55 -2.69 14.46
N GLU A 238 -4.84 -1.47 14.93
CA GLU A 238 -5.05 -0.28 14.10
C GLU A 238 -4.01 0.83 14.33
N GLY A 239 -3.04 0.65 15.23
CA GLY A 239 -2.09 1.69 15.63
C GLY A 239 -1.38 2.33 14.43
N ARG A 240 -1.00 1.52 13.43
CA ARG A 240 -0.42 2.02 12.18
C ARG A 240 -1.38 2.92 11.41
N LEU A 241 -2.62 2.50 11.18
CA LEU A 241 -3.63 3.37 10.54
C LEU A 241 -3.86 4.64 11.33
N LEU A 242 -3.85 4.57 12.66
CA LEU A 242 -4.00 5.73 13.51
C LEU A 242 -2.88 6.74 13.32
N PHE A 243 -1.62 6.31 13.26
CA PHE A 243 -0.51 7.21 12.99
C PHE A 243 -0.54 7.78 11.58
N LEU A 244 -0.85 6.96 10.58
CA LEU A 244 -1.00 7.40 9.20
C LEU A 244 -2.14 8.43 9.05
N ALA A 245 -3.25 8.19 9.73
CA ALA A 245 -4.38 9.11 9.82
C ALA A 245 -3.99 10.43 10.52
N PHE A 246 -3.22 10.36 11.60
CA PHE A 246 -2.65 11.52 12.29
C PHE A 246 -1.71 12.34 11.39
N LEU A 247 -0.94 11.67 10.55
CA LEU A 247 0.00 12.29 9.62
C LEU A 247 -0.68 12.91 8.40
N LYS A 248 -1.78 12.33 7.90
CA LYS A 248 -2.50 12.79 6.70
C LYS A 248 -2.80 14.31 6.70
N PRO A 249 -3.41 14.92 7.74
CA PRO A 249 -3.67 16.36 7.75
C PRO A 249 -2.41 17.24 7.81
N ILE A 250 -1.28 16.72 8.32
CA ILE A 250 0.00 17.44 8.37
C ILE A 250 0.60 17.57 6.96
N LEU A 251 0.49 16.50 6.17
CA LEU A 251 1.10 16.42 4.84
C LEU A 251 0.22 16.99 3.72
N ASN A 252 -1.11 16.94 3.88
CA ASN A 252 -2.06 17.35 2.85
C ASN A 252 -1.87 18.82 2.41
N GLY A 253 -1.86 19.05 1.10
CA GLY A 253 -1.92 20.40 0.51
C GLY A 253 -0.64 21.23 0.60
N ARG A 254 0.48 20.65 1.05
CA ARG A 254 1.74 21.37 1.24
C ARG A 254 2.89 20.92 0.34
N GLY A 255 2.65 20.11 -0.68
CA GLY A 255 3.70 19.64 -1.60
C GLY A 255 4.55 18.49 -1.05
N PHE A 256 4.02 17.75 -0.08
CA PHE A 256 4.59 16.49 0.36
C PHE A 256 4.25 15.38 -0.63
N ASP A 257 5.23 14.52 -0.91
CA ASP A 257 4.99 13.22 -1.53
C ASP A 257 5.16 12.14 -0.45
N PHE A 258 4.08 11.42 -0.19
CA PHE A 258 4.07 10.27 0.69
C PHE A 258 4.23 9.03 -0.18
N LYS A 259 5.48 8.57 -0.30
CA LYS A 259 5.77 7.35 -1.03
C LYS A 259 6.06 6.28 0.00
N GLU A 260 5.11 5.38 0.25
CA GLU A 260 5.47 4.11 0.86
C GLU A 260 6.42 3.42 -0.12
N PRO A 261 7.71 3.31 0.23
CA PRO A 261 8.75 2.87 -0.68
C PRO A 261 8.52 1.39 -0.98
N THR A 262 7.88 1.11 -2.10
CA THR A 262 7.80 -0.26 -2.60
C THR A 262 9.11 -0.59 -3.31
N VAL A 263 10.17 -0.79 -2.51
CA VAL A 263 11.40 -1.41 -2.99
C VAL A 263 11.05 -2.87 -3.30
N ALA A 264 11.64 -3.41 -4.36
CA ALA A 264 11.39 -4.72 -4.94
C ALA A 264 11.69 -5.93 -4.02
N ASP A 265 11.97 -5.69 -2.74
CA ASP A 265 12.30 -6.71 -1.77
C ASP A 265 11.19 -6.78 -0.71
N GLU A 266 10.86 -7.97 -0.24
CA GLU A 266 9.62 -8.29 0.49
C GLU A 266 9.54 -7.78 1.94
N ARG A 267 10.04 -6.57 2.18
CA ARG A 267 10.01 -5.82 3.43
C ARG A 267 9.27 -4.49 3.24
N ARG A 268 7.94 -4.57 3.15
CA ARG A 268 7.02 -3.42 3.37
C ARG A 268 6.96 -3.15 4.89
N MET A 269 7.15 -1.96 5.49
CA MET A 269 7.31 -0.57 5.04
C MET A 269 8.08 0.24 6.12
N ASP A 270 9.05 1.07 5.71
CA ASP A 270 9.45 2.31 6.40
C ASP A 270 8.65 3.48 5.79
N LEU A 271 8.10 4.40 6.59
CA LEU A 271 7.37 5.57 6.05
C LEU A 271 8.38 6.57 5.52
N VAL A 272 8.39 6.80 4.20
CA VAL A 272 9.23 7.81 3.57
C VAL A 272 8.40 9.03 3.21
N ILE A 273 8.65 10.11 3.93
CA ILE A 273 8.05 11.41 3.64
C ILE A 273 9.07 12.21 2.83
N THR A 274 8.68 12.64 1.64
CA THR A 274 9.49 13.57 0.84
C THR A 274 8.87 14.95 0.89
N TYR A 275 9.70 15.96 1.19
CA TYR A 275 9.31 17.35 1.18
C TYR A 275 10.44 18.17 0.56
N GLN A 276 10.14 18.87 -0.53
CA GLN A 276 11.17 19.52 -1.34
C GLN A 276 12.22 18.46 -1.76
N ASP A 277 13.48 18.71 -1.45
CA ASP A 277 14.66 17.87 -1.68
C ASP A 277 15.03 16.99 -0.47
N LYS A 278 14.22 16.99 0.59
CA LYS A 278 14.47 16.26 1.84
C LYS A 278 13.63 15.00 1.96
N ARG A 279 14.20 13.98 2.57
CA ARG A 279 13.55 12.69 2.85
C ARG A 279 13.62 12.41 4.35
N TYR A 280 12.51 11.96 4.90
CA TYR A 280 12.38 11.57 6.29
C TYR A 280 11.90 10.12 6.36
N ILE A 281 12.59 9.29 7.13
CA ILE A 281 12.28 7.86 7.27
C ILE A 281 11.76 7.62 8.69
N ILE A 282 10.53 7.13 8.80
CA ILE A 282 9.91 6.75 10.06
C ILE A 282 9.60 5.25 10.03
N GLU A 283 10.24 4.49 10.90
CA GLU A 283 9.93 3.08 11.07
C GLU A 283 8.88 2.87 12.18
N LEU A 284 7.94 1.96 11.95
CA LEU A 284 6.86 1.64 12.90
C LEU A 284 7.04 0.24 13.46
N LYS A 285 7.29 0.11 14.77
CA LYS A 285 7.47 -1.20 15.43
C LYS A 285 6.48 -1.43 16.57
N ARG A 286 6.07 -2.68 16.73
CA ARG A 286 5.46 -3.16 17.98
C ARG A 286 6.56 -3.58 18.93
N TRP A 287 6.45 -3.19 20.20
CA TRP A 287 7.38 -3.62 21.23
C TRP A 287 7.12 -5.07 21.63
N TYR A 288 8.11 -5.94 21.38
CA TYR A 288 8.12 -7.35 21.80
C TYR A 288 9.33 -7.70 22.66
N GLY A 289 10.01 -6.67 23.20
CA GLY A 289 11.25 -6.79 23.97
C GLY A 289 12.52 -6.54 23.14
N GLU A 290 13.65 -6.55 23.85
CA GLU A 290 14.92 -5.99 23.39
C GLU A 290 15.44 -6.62 22.09
N LYS A 291 15.35 -7.94 21.95
CA LYS A 291 15.82 -8.64 20.73
C LYS A 291 15.08 -8.19 19.47
N TYR A 292 13.78 -7.90 19.59
CA TYR A 292 12.99 -7.37 18.46
C TYR A 292 13.30 -5.90 18.20
N HIS A 293 13.56 -5.13 19.25
CA HIS A 293 13.98 -3.74 19.13
C HIS A 293 15.30 -3.61 18.37
N GLN A 294 16.33 -4.39 18.73
CA GLN A 294 17.62 -4.41 18.03
C GLN A 294 17.49 -4.78 16.55
N ARG A 295 16.62 -5.75 16.22
CA ARG A 295 16.30 -6.08 14.81
C ARG A 295 15.63 -4.93 14.08
N GLY A 296 14.75 -4.19 14.76
CA GLY A 296 14.11 -3.00 14.20
C GLY A 296 15.11 -1.87 13.93
N LEU A 297 16.06 -1.65 14.83
CA LEU A 297 17.14 -0.67 14.63
C LEU A 297 18.04 -1.05 13.45
N GLN A 298 18.42 -2.33 13.33
CA GLN A 298 19.20 -2.80 12.18
C GLN A 298 18.45 -2.57 10.86
N GLN A 299 17.15 -2.91 10.82
CA GLN A 299 16.34 -2.69 9.61
C GLN A 299 16.27 -1.20 9.24
N LEU A 300 16.02 -0.32 10.20
CA LEU A 300 16.00 1.13 9.96
C LEU A 300 17.37 1.63 9.50
N SER A 301 18.47 1.12 10.05
CA SER A 301 19.83 1.45 9.63
C SER A 301 20.09 1.07 8.17
N ASP A 302 19.79 -0.19 7.79
CA ASP A 302 19.93 -0.68 6.41
C ASP A 302 19.13 0.20 5.44
N TYR A 303 17.96 0.66 5.89
CA TYR A 303 17.08 1.49 5.10
C TYR A 303 17.58 2.94 4.95
N LEU A 304 18.13 3.52 6.01
CA LEU A 304 18.79 4.83 5.97
C LEU A 304 19.98 4.82 4.99
N ASP A 305 20.73 3.73 4.89
CA ASP A 305 21.83 3.58 3.93
C ASP A 305 21.36 3.65 2.48
N ILE A 306 20.25 2.98 2.14
CA ILE A 306 19.65 3.03 0.79
C ILE A 306 19.34 4.47 0.37
N TYR A 307 18.97 5.32 1.32
CA TYR A 307 18.64 6.73 1.09
C TYR A 307 19.79 7.69 1.39
N SER A 308 20.96 7.17 1.74
CA SER A 308 22.13 7.97 2.14
C SER A 308 21.83 8.98 3.25
N LEU A 309 21.03 8.56 4.24
CA LEU A 309 20.67 9.36 5.41
C LEU A 309 21.47 8.90 6.65
N ASN A 310 21.78 9.86 7.53
CA ASN A 310 22.44 9.60 8.80
C ASN A 310 21.48 9.67 10.00
N SER A 311 20.22 10.02 9.76
CA SER A 311 19.22 10.17 10.82
C SER A 311 17.87 9.60 10.43
N GLY A 312 17.23 8.90 11.36
CA GLY A 312 15.92 8.31 11.18
C GLY A 312 15.04 8.43 12.42
N TYR A 313 13.80 8.00 12.28
CA TYR A 313 12.78 8.09 13.31
C TYR A 313 12.16 6.73 13.57
N LEU A 314 11.87 6.44 14.83
CA LEU A 314 11.32 5.14 15.23
C LEU A 314 10.13 5.35 16.17
N LEU A 315 8.94 4.93 15.73
CA LEU A 315 7.74 4.94 16.56
C LEU A 315 7.43 3.53 17.05
N ILE A 316 7.42 3.36 18.37
CA ILE A 316 7.31 2.07 19.02
C ILE A 316 5.99 2.00 19.78
N TYR A 317 5.11 1.11 19.34
CA TYR A 317 3.89 0.81 20.06
C TYR A 317 4.18 -0.19 21.18
N ASP A 318 4.23 0.29 22.43
CA ASP A 318 4.28 -0.56 23.61
C ASP A 318 2.87 -0.77 24.16
N PHE A 319 2.46 -2.02 24.21
CA PHE A 319 1.16 -2.40 24.76
C PHE A 319 1.30 -3.01 26.14
N ASN A 320 2.50 -3.18 26.71
CA ASN A 320 2.70 -3.82 28.00
C ASN A 320 1.96 -3.11 29.15
N LYS A 321 1.57 -3.89 30.17
CA LYS A 321 1.03 -3.32 31.41
C LYS A 321 2.15 -2.54 32.12
N GLY A 322 1.88 -1.30 32.54
CA GLY A 322 2.87 -0.45 33.19
C GLY A 322 3.88 0.20 32.24
N LYS A 323 3.55 0.29 30.94
CA LYS A 323 4.37 1.00 29.95
C LYS A 323 4.65 2.45 30.39
N SER A 324 5.84 2.94 30.06
CA SER A 324 6.21 4.35 30.17
C SER A 324 6.25 4.95 28.77
N TYR A 325 5.52 6.04 28.57
CA TYR A 325 5.76 6.92 27.43
C TYR A 325 7.14 7.55 27.61
N LYS A 326 8.02 7.35 26.62
CA LYS A 326 9.38 7.89 26.67
C LYS A 326 9.86 8.25 25.27
N GLU A 327 10.88 9.09 25.24
CA GLU A 327 11.60 9.49 24.05
C GLU A 327 13.08 9.17 24.27
N GLU A 328 13.78 8.76 23.22
CA GLU A 328 15.19 8.39 23.31
C GLU A 328 15.92 8.77 22.02
N LEU A 329 17.13 9.32 22.16
CA LEU A 329 18.04 9.48 21.04
C LEU A 329 19.03 8.31 21.06
N ILE A 330 18.90 7.42 20.10
CA ILE A 330 19.66 6.18 20.00
C ILE A 330 20.77 6.38 18.97
N GLN A 331 22.01 6.16 19.38
CA GLN A 331 23.13 6.00 18.45
C GLN A 331 23.24 4.52 18.10
N PHE A 332 22.98 4.18 16.84
CA PHE A 332 23.07 2.82 16.33
C PHE A 332 23.97 2.81 15.11
N GLN A 333 25.13 2.15 15.23
CA GLN A 333 26.18 2.22 14.21
C GLN A 333 26.61 3.67 13.96
N ASP A 334 26.53 4.14 12.71
CA ASP A 334 26.82 5.52 12.29
C ASP A 334 25.55 6.40 12.20
N LYS A 335 24.38 5.89 12.66
CA LYS A 335 23.08 6.56 12.55
C LYS A 335 22.59 7.14 13.87
N GLU A 336 21.97 8.31 13.79
CA GLU A 336 21.20 8.93 14.88
C GLU A 336 19.70 8.63 14.71
N ILE A 337 19.11 7.89 15.65
CA ILE A 337 17.71 7.51 15.59
C ILE A 337 16.95 8.17 16.74
N PHE A 338 15.93 8.97 16.43
CA PHE A 338 15.00 9.48 17.43
C PHE A 338 13.82 8.53 17.59
N ALA A 339 13.72 7.91 18.77
CA ALA A 339 12.72 6.90 19.08
C ALA A 339 11.68 7.42 20.08
N VAL A 340 10.41 7.09 19.85
CA VAL A 340 9.27 7.47 20.69
C VAL A 340 8.43 6.23 21.01
N TRP A 341 8.16 5.99 22.30
CA TRP A 341 7.32 4.89 22.78
C TRP A 341 5.92 5.40 23.08
N VAL A 342 4.90 4.75 22.50
CA VAL A 342 3.48 5.09 22.64
C VAL A 342 2.64 3.94 23.16
#